data_AF-A0A1Q5PZU2-F1
#
_entry.id   AF-A0A1Q5PZU2-F1
#
_cell.length_a   1.000
_cell.length_b   1.000
_cell.length_c   1.000
_cell.angle_alpha   90.00
_cell.angle_beta   90.00
_cell.angle_gamma   90.00
#
_symmetry.space_group_name_H-M   'P 1'
#
loop_
_entity.id
_entity.type
_entity.pdbx_description
1 polymer ?
#
loop_
_entity_poly.entity_id
_entity_poly.type
_entity_poly.pdbx_seq_one_letter_code
_entity_poly.pdbx_strand_id
1 'polypeptide(L)'
;MAPRTDEHGRPEPEFAAGELDTLLGFLDYQRATLQWKTCNLGETGLRQPLPPSAMTLGGLLSHLAYVEDYWFGAVAAESESSEPWASTD
;
A
#
# COMPACT_ATOMS: atom_id res chain seq x y z
N MET A 1 -10.67 17.49 11.05
CA MET A 1 -11.58 16.47 11.64
C MET A 1 -10.96 15.12 11.32
N ALA A 2 -11.00 14.11 12.19
CA ALA A 2 -10.47 12.79 11.83
C ALA A 2 -11.30 12.19 10.68
N PRO A 3 -10.70 11.50 9.71
CA PRO A 3 -11.44 10.90 8.61
C PRO A 3 -12.46 9.89 9.15
N ARG A 4 -13.61 9.79 8.48
CA ARG A 4 -14.60 8.74 8.76
C ARG A 4 -13.93 7.38 8.55
N THR A 5 -14.28 6.39 9.35
CA THR A 5 -13.73 5.03 9.23
C THR A 5 -14.83 4.06 8.84
N ASP A 6 -14.54 3.15 7.93
CA ASP A 6 -15.49 2.09 7.52
C ASP A 6 -15.50 0.90 8.49
N GLU A 7 -16.35 -0.10 8.21
CA GLU A 7 -16.49 -1.32 9.01
C GLU A 7 -15.22 -2.20 9.07
N HIS A 8 -14.24 -1.94 8.22
CA HIS A 8 -12.96 -2.65 8.17
C HIS A 8 -11.82 -1.85 8.82
N GLY A 9 -12.11 -0.70 9.43
CA GLY A 9 -11.11 0.14 10.08
C GLY A 9 -10.33 1.02 9.11
N ARG A 10 -10.80 1.20 7.87
CA ARG A 10 -10.10 1.99 6.84
C ARG A 10 -10.59 3.44 6.85
N PRO A 11 -9.69 4.44 6.79
CA PRO A 11 -10.10 5.84 6.69
C PRO A 11 -10.71 6.08 5.30
N GLU A 12 -11.96 6.54 5.25
CA GLU A 12 -12.61 6.94 4.01
C GLU A 12 -12.04 8.29 3.54
N PRO A 13 -11.60 8.40 2.28
CA PRO A 13 -11.18 9.68 1.72
C PRO A 13 -12.36 10.66 1.69
N GLU A 14 -12.08 11.93 1.94
CA GLU A 14 -13.10 12.98 1.82
C GLU A 14 -13.51 13.18 0.35
N PHE A 15 -14.81 13.18 0.07
CA PHE A 15 -15.33 13.28 -1.30
C PHE A 15 -15.08 14.64 -1.98
N ALA A 16 -14.85 15.70 -1.18
CA ALA A 16 -14.71 17.07 -1.67
C ALA A 16 -13.57 17.78 -0.93
N ALA A 17 -12.36 17.27 -1.10
CA ALA A 17 -11.14 17.84 -0.55
C ALA A 17 -10.29 18.54 -1.62
N GLY A 18 -9.22 19.24 -1.20
CA GLY A 18 -8.21 19.74 -2.12
C GLY A 18 -7.46 18.60 -2.83
N GLU A 19 -6.68 18.93 -3.86
CA GLU A 19 -5.93 17.94 -4.65
C GLU A 19 -5.00 17.08 -3.78
N LEU A 20 -4.17 17.71 -2.95
CA LEU A 20 -3.24 17.02 -2.04
C LEU A 20 -4.00 16.13 -1.03
N ASP A 21 -5.03 16.68 -0.40
CA ASP A 21 -5.81 15.97 0.61
C ASP A 21 -6.56 14.77 0.00
N THR A 22 -7.03 14.91 -1.24
CA THR A 22 -7.62 13.81 -2.00
C THR A 22 -6.59 12.70 -2.24
N LEU A 23 -5.39 13.05 -2.73
CA LEU A 23 -4.34 12.09 -3.00
C LEU A 23 -3.93 11.33 -1.73
N LEU A 24 -3.66 12.05 -0.65
CA LEU A 24 -3.25 11.46 0.63
C LEU A 24 -4.38 10.61 1.25
N GLY A 25 -5.62 11.08 1.19
CA GLY A 25 -6.77 10.33 1.70
C GLY A 25 -6.95 8.99 0.97
N PHE A 26 -6.80 8.97 -0.36
CA PHE A 26 -6.85 7.71 -1.11
C PHE A 26 -5.65 6.82 -0.82
N LEU A 27 -4.45 7.38 -0.66
CA LEU A 27 -3.27 6.60 -0.29
C LEU A 27 -3.45 5.89 1.06
N ASP A 28 -3.94 6.62 2.08
CA ASP A 28 -4.20 6.06 3.40
C ASP A 28 -5.30 4.97 3.36
N TYR A 29 -6.36 5.19 2.57
CA TYR A 29 -7.39 4.17 2.35
C TYR A 29 -6.84 2.88 1.71
N GLN A 30 -5.93 3.00 0.73
CA GLN A 30 -5.33 1.83 0.07
C GLN A 30 -4.35 1.10 0.98
N ARG A 31 -3.53 1.82 1.76
CA ARG A 31 -2.66 1.24 2.80
C ARG A 31 -3.47 0.47 3.83
N ALA A 32 -4.55 1.06 4.34
CA ALA A 32 -5.44 0.41 5.28
C ALA A 32 -6.16 -0.80 4.65
N THR A 33 -6.46 -0.76 3.34
CA THR A 33 -7.04 -1.91 2.62
C THR A 33 -6.08 -3.10 2.63
N LEU A 34 -4.80 -2.92 2.30
CA LEU A 34 -3.82 -4.00 2.38
C LEU A 34 -3.66 -4.52 3.79
N GLN A 35 -3.57 -3.62 4.77
CA GLN A 35 -3.46 -4.01 6.17
C GLN A 35 -4.64 -4.88 6.58
N TRP A 36 -5.88 -4.47 6.27
CA TRP A 36 -7.08 -5.26 6.56
C TRP A 36 -7.02 -6.65 5.90
N LYS A 37 -6.57 -6.73 4.65
CA LYS A 37 -6.48 -8.02 3.93
C LYS A 37 -5.40 -8.95 4.47
N THR A 38 -4.41 -8.43 5.18
CA THR A 38 -3.20 -9.19 5.55
C THR A 38 -2.98 -9.34 7.05
N CYS A 39 -3.64 -8.54 7.90
CA CYS A 39 -3.33 -8.43 9.34
C CYS A 39 -3.41 -9.72 10.16
N ASN A 40 -4.22 -10.69 9.74
CA ASN A 40 -4.40 -11.97 10.44
C ASN A 40 -3.82 -13.16 9.66
N LEU A 41 -3.03 -12.92 8.62
CA LEU A 41 -2.42 -13.97 7.82
C LEU A 41 -1.00 -14.28 8.31
N GLY A 42 -0.72 -15.56 8.54
CA GLY A 42 0.64 -16.07 8.64
C GLY A 42 1.29 -16.24 7.27
N GLU A 43 2.56 -16.67 7.26
CA GLU A 43 3.37 -16.85 6.04
C GLU A 43 2.66 -17.69 4.96
N THR A 44 2.09 -18.85 5.33
CA THR A 44 1.37 -19.71 4.38
C THR A 44 0.22 -18.98 3.70
N GLY A 45 -0.54 -18.17 4.45
CA GLY A 45 -1.64 -17.38 3.90
C GLY A 45 -1.17 -16.29 2.96
N LEU A 46 -0.06 -15.62 3.29
CA LEU A 46 0.54 -14.60 2.44
C LEU A 46 1.13 -15.16 1.14
N ARG A 47 1.62 -16.40 1.15
CA ARG A 47 2.20 -17.09 -0.01
C ARG A 47 1.17 -17.83 -0.87
N GLN A 48 -0.09 -17.88 -0.43
CA GLN A 48 -1.15 -18.57 -1.17
C GLN A 48 -1.48 -17.78 -2.47
N PRO A 49 -1.38 -18.40 -3.66
CA PRO A 49 -1.84 -17.77 -4.90
C PRO A 49 -3.37 -17.75 -4.98
N LEU A 50 -3.92 -16.80 -5.74
CA LEU A 50 -5.36 -16.71 -6.01
C LEU A 50 -5.69 -17.03 -7.48
N PRO A 51 -6.02 -18.29 -7.82
CA PRO A 51 -6.33 -18.69 -9.18
C PRO A 51 -7.47 -17.87 -9.81
N PRO A 52 -7.36 -17.54 -11.12
CA PRO A 52 -6.36 -18.02 -12.08
C PRO A 52 -5.01 -17.27 -12.01
N SER A 53 -4.86 -16.28 -11.14
CA SER A 53 -3.63 -15.51 -10.99
C SER A 53 -2.58 -16.25 -10.15
N ALA A 54 -1.31 -16.06 -10.49
CA ALA A 54 -0.19 -16.46 -9.64
C ALA A 54 0.12 -15.44 -8.52
N MET A 55 -0.63 -14.33 -8.47
CA MET A 55 -0.44 -13.27 -7.47
C MET A 55 -0.75 -13.79 -6.06
N THR A 56 0.14 -13.43 -5.14
CA THR A 56 0.02 -13.71 -3.70
C THR A 56 -0.08 -12.39 -2.95
N LEU A 57 -0.69 -12.39 -1.76
CA LEU A 57 -0.77 -11.18 -0.93
C LEU A 57 0.60 -10.73 -0.43
N GLY A 58 1.52 -11.66 -0.17
CA GLY A 58 2.91 -11.36 0.17
C GLY A 58 3.67 -10.70 -0.98
N GLY A 59 3.45 -11.16 -2.21
CA GLY A 59 4.01 -10.53 -3.41
C GLY A 59 3.45 -9.11 -3.62
N LEU A 60 2.16 -8.92 -3.41
CA LEU A 60 1.52 -7.60 -3.50
C LEU A 60 2.04 -6.62 -2.43
N LEU A 61 2.23 -7.08 -1.19
CA LEU A 61 2.84 -6.27 -0.13
C LEU A 61 4.27 -5.83 -0.50
N SER A 62 5.08 -6.76 -1.01
CA SER A 62 6.46 -6.46 -1.42
C SER A 62 6.48 -5.44 -2.56
N HIS A 63 5.61 -5.63 -3.56
CA HIS A 63 5.47 -4.69 -4.67
C HIS A 63 5.05 -3.29 -4.21
N LEU A 64 4.06 -3.19 -3.31
CA LEU A 64 3.57 -1.89 -2.86
C LEU A 64 4.56 -1.17 -1.92
N ALA A 65 5.35 -1.91 -1.13
CA ALA A 65 6.47 -1.34 -0.40
C ALA A 65 7.53 -0.72 -1.34
N TYR A 66 7.88 -1.42 -2.43
CA TYR A 66 8.77 -0.88 -3.45
C TYR A 66 8.18 0.35 -4.15
N VAL A 67 6.91 0.29 -4.55
CA VAL A 67 6.23 1.40 -5.24
C VAL A 67 6.22 2.66 -4.37
N GLU A 68 5.96 2.53 -3.06
CA GLU A 68 6.02 3.67 -2.14
C GLU A 68 7.44 4.23 -2.00
N ASP A 69 8.45 3.38 -1.82
CA ASP A 69 9.85 3.82 -1.75
C ASP A 69 10.28 4.56 -3.03
N TYR A 70 9.92 4.03 -4.20
CA TYR A 70 10.22 4.64 -5.49
C TYR A 70 9.53 6.02 -5.65
N TRP A 71 8.23 6.12 -5.42
CA TRP A 71 7.51 7.38 -5.64
C TRP A 71 7.92 8.46 -4.63
N PHE A 72 8.12 8.11 -3.36
CA PHE A 72 8.48 9.12 -2.36
C PHE A 72 9.98 9.42 -2.34
N GLY A 73 10.83 8.40 -2.46
CA GLY A 73 12.27 8.53 -2.49
C GLY A 73 12.77 9.05 -3.84
N ALA A 74 12.63 8.24 -4.90
CA ALA A 74 13.23 8.55 -6.19
C ALA A 74 12.51 9.64 -6.96
N VAL A 75 11.17 9.69 -6.94
CA VAL A 75 10.40 10.67 -7.73
C VAL A 75 10.20 11.98 -6.98
N ALA A 76 9.63 11.95 -5.78
CA ALA A 76 9.29 13.19 -5.06
C ALA A 76 10.51 13.84 -4.38
N ALA A 77 11.43 13.03 -3.83
CA ALA A 77 12.61 13.50 -3.13
C ALA A 77 13.90 13.42 -3.96
N GLU A 78 13.84 12.93 -5.21
CA GLU A 78 15.00 12.78 -6.11
C GLU A 78 16.19 12.04 -5.47
N SER A 79 15.91 11.09 -4.58
CA SER A 79 16.91 10.30 -3.86
C SER A 79 17.34 9.07 -4.66
N GLU A 80 18.56 8.60 -4.43
CA GLU A 80 19.00 7.30 -4.95
C GLU A 80 18.19 6.16 -4.31
N SER A 81 17.99 5.07 -5.07
CA SER A 81 17.29 3.89 -4.57
C SER A 81 17.96 3.35 -3.32
N SER A 82 17.16 3.01 -2.32
CA SER A 82 17.63 2.45 -1.06
C SER A 82 17.63 0.92 -1.08
N GLU A 83 18.45 0.28 -0.24
CA GLU A 83 18.34 -1.16 0.00
C GLU A 83 17.03 -1.50 0.72
N PRO A 84 16.36 -2.63 0.39
CA PRO A 84 16.83 -3.73 -0.47
C PRO A 84 16.57 -3.50 -1.98
N TRP A 85 15.88 -2.44 -2.36
CA TRP A 85 15.42 -2.23 -3.74
C TRP A 85 16.57 -1.92 -4.70
N ALA A 86 17.62 -1.25 -4.22
CA ALA A 86 18.81 -0.94 -4.99
C ALA A 86 19.54 -2.19 -5.52
N SER A 87 19.47 -3.31 -4.80
CA SER A 87 20.12 -4.57 -5.16
C SER A 87 19.17 -5.65 -5.67
N THR A 88 17.87 -5.35 -5.77
CA THR A 88 16.86 -6.27 -6.31
C THR A 88 16.77 -6.07 -7.82
N ASP A 89 17.00 -7.13 -8.60
CA ASP A 89 16.85 -7.14 -10.07
C ASP A 89 15.40 -6.93 -10.53
#